data_AF-A0A7Y2X7I4-F1
#
_entry.id   AF-A0A7Y2X7I4-F1
#
_cell.length_a   1.000
_cell.length_b   1.000
_cell.length_c   1.000
_cell.angle_alpha   90.00
_cell.angle_beta   90.00
_cell.angle_gamma   90.00
#
_symmetry.space_group_name_H-M   'P 1'
#
loop_
_entity.id
_entity.type
_entity.pdbx_description
1 polymer ?
#
loop_
_entity_poly.entity_id
_entity_poly.type
_entity_poly.pdbx_seq_one_letter_code
_entity_poly.pdbx_strand_id
1 'polypeptide(L)'
;MKPLSQEAWGDIINPGSRMFIGSGAAVPFAVVESMLKEAGSFRDVELTHIHTIGEMPWVAKKYDGSLRTNTFFLTPSIQQAVAAGRADYTPCPLSDVPSLFGGHLLPVDVALIQVSPPDAQGYVSLGVSVDVVKAAVKAARVVVAQINPSMPNIGGLARISGRNIHYYLEADRPLPVIDWDVPNAAQLKAAEYASQLVEDGSTIQAGLGNTPQVVLSALKDHKHLGIHTGLFSDAMMELVQCGAVDNSMKHYHDGKVVCSTVLGSKRLYDFVDGNDGIEMQPSDWVSDVSRIEKNDRMVAIHGAYEVDLTGQVVRDSRGHRFYGGMGNTQDFIRGSAHSKHGRPLIVLTSMSDDGKSSRIVSGFKPGSGVNTGRGDVHYVVTEYGVARLRGRSIRERVLNMVEVAHPDHREKLLRDAHTWGWIPKFYNVTPTSMKDDASEVESRRVELKGHSFMFRPLHPSDTRGLQEFFYSHTQETVNMRYGHVKDRLTNESAYKLTSVDQAVDAAFALFDEHDHRQEICAVGRFYCDASGDSAEVAFVVGEKKRRMGMSRFLLGELASVAQQRGIKTLWASVLKRNKAMASVFQKLGAVKESELGEDSDDFLMDVGQLNKSLHRSS
;
A
#
# COMPACT_ATOMS: atom_id res chain seq x y z
N MET A 1 25.08 -12.44 -35.14
CA MET A 1 24.94 -10.96 -35.16
C MET A 1 25.50 -10.40 -36.46
N LYS A 2 24.64 -9.80 -37.29
CA LYS A 2 25.03 -9.02 -38.48
C LYS A 2 24.75 -7.52 -38.21
N PRO A 3 25.57 -6.57 -38.70
CA PRO A 3 25.22 -5.16 -38.63
C PRO A 3 23.87 -4.90 -39.33
N LEU A 4 23.04 -4.04 -38.75
CA LEU A 4 21.75 -3.63 -39.31
C LEU A 4 21.98 -2.57 -40.39
N SER A 5 21.79 -2.92 -41.66
CA SER A 5 21.73 -1.97 -42.77
C SER A 5 20.31 -1.41 -42.93
N GLN A 6 20.18 -0.25 -43.57
CA GLN A 6 18.87 0.38 -43.77
C GLN A 6 17.94 -0.46 -44.67
N GLU A 7 18.49 -1.12 -45.68
CA GLU A 7 17.75 -1.99 -46.61
C GLU A 7 17.27 -3.31 -45.97
N ALA A 8 17.83 -3.69 -44.81
CA ALA A 8 17.52 -4.97 -44.17
C ALA A 8 16.07 -5.06 -43.65
N TRP A 9 15.38 -3.94 -43.41
CA TRP A 9 14.05 -3.95 -42.82
C TRP A 9 13.00 -4.65 -43.67
N GLY A 10 13.11 -4.60 -45.00
CA GLY A 10 12.21 -5.30 -45.92
C GLY A 10 12.32 -6.83 -45.84
N ASP A 11 13.50 -7.35 -45.48
CA ASP A 11 13.72 -8.79 -45.28
C ASP A 11 13.41 -9.25 -43.84
N ILE A 12 13.42 -8.31 -42.89
CA ILE A 12 13.15 -8.58 -41.48
C ILE A 12 11.64 -8.64 -41.22
N ILE A 13 10.89 -7.66 -41.76
CA ILE A 13 9.49 -7.40 -41.44
C ILE A 13 8.61 -7.79 -42.61
N ASN A 14 7.78 -8.82 -42.41
CA ASN A 14 6.74 -9.19 -43.36
C ASN A 14 5.45 -8.38 -43.11
N PRO A 15 4.59 -8.18 -44.13
CA PRO A 15 3.23 -7.67 -43.92
C PRO A 15 2.50 -8.45 -42.82
N GLY A 16 1.82 -7.74 -41.93
CA GLY A 16 1.09 -8.34 -40.80
C GLY A 16 1.95 -8.81 -39.63
N SER A 17 3.27 -8.55 -39.64
CA SER A 17 4.16 -8.98 -38.54
C SER A 17 3.79 -8.32 -37.21
N ARG A 18 3.97 -9.05 -36.11
CA ARG A 18 3.96 -8.49 -34.76
C ARG A 18 5.38 -8.27 -34.27
N MET A 19 5.68 -7.04 -33.90
CA MET A 19 6.99 -6.64 -33.39
C MET A 19 6.90 -6.26 -31.91
N PHE A 20 7.77 -6.84 -31.10
CA PHE A 20 7.94 -6.44 -29.71
C PHE A 20 8.99 -5.32 -29.60
N ILE A 21 8.70 -4.28 -28.83
CA ILE A 21 9.67 -3.24 -28.46
C ILE A 21 10.04 -3.40 -26.99
N GLY A 22 11.34 -3.37 -26.70
CA GLY A 22 11.90 -3.41 -25.35
C GLY A 22 11.24 -2.43 -24.38
N SER A 23 11.20 -2.81 -23.11
CA SER A 23 10.44 -2.15 -22.06
C SER A 23 11.26 -1.14 -21.25
N GLY A 24 10.59 -0.41 -20.36
CA GLY A 24 11.19 0.40 -19.32
C GLY A 24 12.15 1.46 -19.88
N ALA A 25 13.34 1.54 -19.28
CA ALA A 25 14.45 2.36 -19.77
C ALA A 25 15.28 1.65 -20.86
N ALA A 26 14.97 0.39 -21.19
CA ALA A 26 15.67 -0.39 -22.21
C ALA A 26 15.03 -0.28 -23.62
N VAL A 27 14.14 0.67 -23.86
CA VAL A 27 13.60 0.93 -25.21
C VAL A 27 14.74 1.21 -26.19
N PRO A 28 14.90 0.42 -27.28
CA PRO A 28 16.02 0.57 -28.21
C PRO A 28 15.77 1.69 -29.23
N PHE A 29 15.82 2.95 -28.77
CA PHE A 29 15.45 4.11 -29.58
C PHE A 29 16.18 4.23 -30.91
N ALA A 30 17.47 3.92 -30.98
CA ALA A 30 18.22 4.03 -32.24
C ALA A 30 17.77 2.99 -33.28
N VAL A 31 17.41 1.79 -32.84
CA VAL A 31 16.84 0.75 -33.71
C VAL A 31 15.42 1.12 -34.14
N VAL A 32 14.60 1.62 -33.22
CA VAL A 32 13.24 2.08 -33.52
C VAL A 32 13.26 3.25 -34.51
N GLU A 33 14.15 4.23 -34.33
CA GLU A 33 14.34 5.33 -35.27
C GLU A 33 14.77 4.84 -36.66
N SER A 34 15.65 3.86 -36.73
CA SER A 34 16.05 3.21 -38.00
C SER A 34 14.84 2.56 -38.68
N MET A 35 14.06 1.78 -37.94
CA MET A 35 12.85 1.11 -38.44
C MET A 35 11.81 2.13 -38.95
N LEU A 36 11.60 3.22 -38.21
CA LEU A 36 10.59 4.23 -38.55
C LEU A 36 10.89 5.04 -39.82
N LYS A 37 12.15 5.04 -40.31
CA LYS A 37 12.50 5.62 -41.62
C LYS A 37 11.89 4.84 -42.78
N GLU A 38 11.72 3.52 -42.61
CA GLU A 38 11.17 2.62 -43.62
C GLU A 38 9.66 2.36 -43.43
N ALA A 39 9.03 3.01 -42.44
CA ALA A 39 7.65 2.73 -42.05
C ALA A 39 6.61 2.83 -43.18
N GLY A 40 6.85 3.68 -44.20
CA GLY A 40 5.96 3.79 -45.35
C GLY A 40 5.90 2.54 -46.25
N SER A 41 6.89 1.65 -46.14
CA SER A 41 6.91 0.36 -46.83
C SER A 41 6.11 -0.73 -46.12
N PHE A 42 5.83 -0.55 -44.82
CA PHE A 42 5.16 -1.56 -44.00
C PHE A 42 3.66 -1.63 -44.29
N ARG A 43 3.07 -2.80 -44.02
CA ARG A 43 1.64 -3.08 -44.21
C ARG A 43 1.14 -3.84 -43.00
N ASP A 44 0.21 -3.23 -42.26
CA ASP A 44 -0.48 -3.82 -41.11
C ASP A 44 0.45 -4.40 -40.02
N VAL A 45 1.56 -3.72 -39.73
CA VAL A 45 2.52 -4.18 -38.70
C VAL A 45 2.00 -3.80 -37.31
N GLU A 46 1.89 -4.79 -36.44
CA GLU A 46 1.50 -4.60 -35.04
C GLU A 46 2.74 -4.36 -34.17
N LEU A 47 2.76 -3.28 -33.40
CA LEU A 47 3.79 -2.99 -32.41
C LEU A 47 3.24 -3.29 -31.01
N THR A 48 3.91 -4.18 -30.28
CA THR A 48 3.55 -4.51 -28.91
C THR A 48 4.69 -4.19 -27.94
N HIS A 49 4.32 -3.74 -26.75
CA HIS A 49 5.24 -3.44 -25.67
C HIS A 49 4.49 -3.42 -24.33
N ILE A 50 5.23 -3.26 -23.24
CA ILE A 50 4.68 -2.99 -21.90
C ILE A 50 4.95 -1.52 -21.53
N HIS A 51 5.23 -1.22 -20.25
CA HIS A 51 5.65 0.13 -19.85
C HIS A 51 6.94 0.54 -20.58
N THR A 52 7.03 1.78 -21.06
CA THR A 52 8.16 2.34 -21.80
C THR A 52 8.45 3.76 -21.33
N ILE A 53 9.69 4.24 -21.49
CA ILE A 53 10.11 5.57 -21.04
C ILE A 53 10.82 6.29 -22.16
N GLY A 54 10.48 7.57 -22.33
CA GLY A 54 10.92 8.41 -23.43
C GLY A 54 9.78 8.67 -24.41
N GLU A 55 10.10 9.30 -25.53
CA GLU A 55 9.13 9.59 -26.57
C GLU A 55 8.68 8.30 -27.28
N MET A 56 7.41 8.20 -27.65
CA MET A 56 6.89 7.06 -28.43
C MET A 56 6.54 7.51 -29.86
N PRO A 57 7.52 7.81 -30.73
CA PRO A 57 7.25 8.36 -32.05
C PRO A 57 6.45 7.42 -32.97
N TRP A 58 6.48 6.11 -32.70
CA TRP A 58 5.77 5.09 -33.50
C TRP A 58 4.25 5.17 -33.41
N VAL A 59 3.68 5.90 -32.43
CA VAL A 59 2.23 6.14 -32.34
C VAL A 59 1.78 7.43 -33.03
N ALA A 60 2.68 8.10 -33.77
CA ALA A 60 2.32 9.31 -34.50
C ALA A 60 1.35 9.02 -35.65
N LYS A 61 0.38 9.92 -35.86
CA LYS A 61 -0.68 9.81 -36.89
C LYS A 61 -0.17 9.53 -38.31
N LYS A 62 1.04 10.00 -38.65
CA LYS A 62 1.65 9.78 -39.97
C LYS A 62 1.94 8.30 -40.27
N TYR A 63 1.90 7.42 -39.26
CA TYR A 63 2.10 5.98 -39.41
C TYR A 63 0.79 5.18 -39.42
N ASP A 64 -0.37 5.84 -39.32
CA ASP A 64 -1.68 5.18 -39.39
C ASP A 64 -1.81 4.38 -40.70
N GLY A 65 -2.24 3.12 -40.60
CA GLY A 65 -2.37 2.19 -41.73
C GLY A 65 -1.10 1.43 -42.10
N SER A 66 0.08 1.84 -41.59
CA SER A 66 1.32 1.08 -41.71
C SER A 66 1.68 0.38 -40.40
N LEU A 67 1.51 1.09 -39.28
CA LEU A 67 1.78 0.63 -37.93
C LEU A 67 0.51 0.71 -37.09
N ARG A 68 0.31 -0.28 -36.22
CA ARG A 68 -0.72 -0.24 -35.18
C ARG A 68 -0.13 -0.69 -33.85
N THR A 69 -0.27 0.12 -32.81
CA THR A 69 0.25 -0.24 -31.49
C THR A 69 -0.81 -0.97 -30.68
N ASN A 70 -0.46 -2.11 -30.09
CA ASN A 70 -1.26 -2.87 -29.12
C ASN A 70 -0.41 -3.18 -27.89
N THR A 71 -0.66 -2.47 -26.78
CA THR A 71 0.18 -2.53 -25.57
C THR A 71 -0.52 -3.20 -24.40
N PHE A 72 0.27 -3.76 -23.48
CA PHE A 72 -0.23 -4.28 -22.19
C PHE A 72 -0.15 -3.24 -21.06
N PHE A 73 0.43 -2.07 -21.32
CA PHE A 73 0.53 -0.99 -20.34
C PHE A 73 0.50 0.38 -21.01
N LEU A 74 -0.23 1.33 -20.42
CA LEU A 74 -0.40 2.67 -20.97
C LEU A 74 0.49 3.69 -20.26
N THR A 75 1.20 4.48 -21.05
CA THR A 75 1.88 5.72 -20.64
C THR A 75 1.10 6.92 -21.19
N PRO A 76 1.33 8.16 -20.71
CA PRO A 76 0.49 9.31 -21.08
C PRO A 76 0.27 9.52 -22.59
N SER A 77 1.29 9.33 -23.42
CA SER A 77 1.19 9.42 -24.88
C SER A 77 0.34 8.29 -25.49
N ILE A 78 0.50 7.06 -25.00
CA ILE A 78 -0.28 5.90 -25.45
C ILE A 78 -1.74 6.01 -24.99
N GLN A 79 -2.00 6.55 -23.80
CA GLN A 79 -3.37 6.84 -23.34
C GLN A 79 -4.10 7.76 -24.33
N GLN A 80 -3.41 8.79 -24.84
CA GLN A 80 -3.99 9.70 -25.84
C GLN A 80 -4.23 8.98 -27.18
N ALA A 81 -3.33 8.09 -27.59
CA ALA A 81 -3.50 7.31 -28.82
C ALA A 81 -4.67 6.33 -28.73
N VAL A 82 -4.82 5.62 -27.61
CA VAL A 82 -5.95 4.71 -27.33
C VAL A 82 -7.26 5.49 -27.27
N ALA A 83 -7.30 6.61 -26.55
CA ALA A 83 -8.50 7.46 -26.47
C ALA A 83 -8.93 8.03 -27.84
N ALA A 84 -7.99 8.17 -28.78
CA ALA A 84 -8.25 8.59 -30.15
C ALA A 84 -8.54 7.43 -31.13
N GLY A 85 -8.57 6.17 -30.67
CA GLY A 85 -8.78 4.98 -31.50
C GLY A 85 -7.58 4.59 -32.38
N ARG A 86 -6.40 5.17 -32.15
CA ARG A 86 -5.18 4.94 -32.95
C ARG A 86 -4.28 3.83 -32.40
N ALA A 87 -4.52 3.39 -31.17
CA ALA A 87 -3.81 2.30 -30.53
C ALA A 87 -4.79 1.44 -29.73
N ASP A 88 -4.37 0.22 -29.40
CA ASP A 88 -5.10 -0.76 -28.61
C ASP A 88 -4.44 -0.98 -27.23
N TYR A 89 -5.27 -1.42 -26.29
CA TYR A 89 -4.87 -1.87 -24.97
C TYR A 89 -5.33 -3.31 -24.78
N THR A 90 -4.39 -4.22 -24.58
CA THR A 90 -4.67 -5.62 -24.21
C THR A 90 -4.49 -5.77 -22.70
N PRO A 91 -5.56 -5.97 -21.92
CA PRO A 91 -5.45 -6.19 -20.49
C PRO A 91 -4.84 -7.57 -20.23
N CYS A 92 -3.65 -7.62 -19.61
CA CYS A 92 -3.01 -8.87 -19.20
C CYS A 92 -2.16 -8.64 -17.93
N PRO A 93 -2.20 -9.56 -16.93
CA PRO A 93 -1.23 -9.55 -15.84
C PRO A 93 0.18 -9.72 -16.39
N LEU A 94 1.17 -9.04 -15.79
CA LEU A 94 2.54 -9.06 -16.31
C LEU A 94 3.19 -10.45 -16.21
N SER A 95 2.72 -11.27 -15.28
CA SER A 95 3.07 -12.69 -15.11
C SER A 95 2.63 -13.56 -16.30
N ASP A 96 1.52 -13.21 -16.97
CA ASP A 96 0.92 -14.01 -18.03
C ASP A 96 1.47 -13.66 -19.42
N VAL A 97 1.98 -12.44 -19.62
CA VAL A 97 2.49 -11.97 -20.92
C VAL A 97 3.54 -12.92 -21.54
N PRO A 98 4.55 -13.44 -20.80
CA PRO A 98 5.50 -14.42 -21.33
C PRO A 98 4.84 -15.66 -21.95
N SER A 99 3.75 -16.15 -21.36
CA SER A 99 3.00 -17.30 -21.87
C SER A 99 2.25 -16.99 -23.16
N LEU A 100 1.77 -15.75 -23.34
CA LEU A 100 1.11 -15.33 -24.57
C LEU A 100 2.07 -15.30 -25.76
N PHE A 101 3.33 -14.91 -25.52
CA PHE A 101 4.38 -14.94 -26.52
C PHE A 101 4.82 -16.38 -26.84
N GLY A 102 5.09 -17.18 -25.81
CA GLY A 102 5.60 -18.55 -25.98
C GLY A 102 4.55 -19.58 -26.42
N GLY A 103 3.26 -19.35 -26.11
CA GLY A 103 2.14 -20.25 -26.42
C GLY A 103 1.49 -20.01 -27.78
N HIS A 104 2.06 -19.13 -28.62
CA HIS A 104 1.56 -18.75 -29.95
C HIS A 104 0.17 -18.08 -29.99
N LEU A 105 -0.39 -17.63 -28.85
CA LEU A 105 -1.58 -16.78 -28.87
C LEU A 105 -1.26 -15.39 -29.43
N LEU A 106 -0.13 -14.82 -29.02
CA LEU A 106 0.41 -13.55 -29.53
C LEU A 106 1.84 -13.78 -30.01
N PRO A 107 2.03 -14.48 -31.15
CA PRO A 107 3.37 -14.77 -31.66
C PRO A 107 4.11 -13.47 -31.94
N VAL A 108 5.39 -13.43 -31.56
CA VAL A 108 6.29 -12.31 -31.82
C VAL A 108 7.13 -12.68 -33.04
N ASP A 109 7.06 -11.90 -34.12
CA ASP A 109 7.86 -12.13 -35.31
C ASP A 109 9.24 -11.48 -35.18
N VAL A 110 9.27 -10.26 -34.65
CA VAL A 110 10.51 -9.49 -34.49
C VAL A 110 10.57 -8.92 -33.07
N ALA A 111 11.68 -9.11 -32.36
CA ALA A 111 11.94 -8.43 -31.09
C ALA A 111 13.02 -7.36 -31.28
N LEU A 112 12.67 -6.12 -30.97
CA LEU A 112 13.59 -4.99 -30.88
C LEU A 112 14.00 -4.84 -29.41
N ILE A 113 15.27 -5.08 -29.10
CA ILE A 113 15.79 -5.03 -27.72
C ILE A 113 16.98 -4.12 -27.61
N GLN A 114 17.35 -3.74 -26.39
CA GLN A 114 18.59 -3.05 -26.08
C GLN A 114 19.43 -3.92 -25.14
N VAL A 115 20.74 -3.95 -25.35
CA VAL A 115 21.67 -4.81 -24.59
C VAL A 115 23.00 -4.11 -24.33
N SER A 116 23.75 -4.61 -23.35
CA SER A 116 25.16 -4.25 -23.15
C SER A 116 26.04 -4.70 -24.33
N PRO A 117 27.28 -4.19 -24.44
CA PRO A 117 28.29 -4.79 -25.29
C PRO A 117 28.52 -6.27 -24.93
N PRO A 118 28.89 -7.12 -25.91
CA PRO A 118 29.22 -8.51 -25.65
C PRO A 118 30.47 -8.65 -24.80
N ASP A 119 30.45 -9.56 -23.84
CA ASP A 119 31.61 -9.97 -23.06
C ASP A 119 32.59 -10.81 -23.90
N ALA A 120 33.74 -11.18 -23.31
CA ALA A 120 34.76 -11.98 -23.97
C ALA A 120 34.28 -13.38 -24.42
N GLN A 121 33.15 -13.87 -23.90
CA GLN A 121 32.53 -15.13 -24.31
C GLN A 121 31.37 -14.93 -25.30
N GLY A 122 31.08 -13.69 -25.70
CA GLY A 122 30.03 -13.33 -26.64
C GLY A 122 28.63 -13.30 -26.03
N TYR A 123 28.50 -13.18 -24.70
CA TYR A 123 27.22 -12.94 -24.03
C TYR A 123 26.97 -11.45 -23.86
N VAL A 124 25.70 -11.06 -23.90
CA VAL A 124 25.25 -9.70 -23.62
C VAL A 124 24.28 -9.70 -22.43
N SER A 125 24.06 -8.54 -21.83
CA SER A 125 23.09 -8.32 -20.77
C SER A 125 21.87 -7.56 -21.32
N LEU A 126 20.66 -8.02 -20.98
CA LEU A 126 19.40 -7.26 -21.13
C LEU A 126 19.33 -6.05 -20.17
N GLY A 127 20.23 -6.03 -19.17
CA GLY A 127 20.38 -4.94 -18.20
C GLY A 127 19.12 -4.68 -17.40
N VAL A 128 18.64 -3.45 -17.45
CA VAL A 128 17.56 -2.93 -16.60
C VAL A 128 16.17 -3.52 -16.89
N SER A 129 16.00 -4.29 -17.97
CA SER A 129 14.69 -4.84 -18.37
C SER A 129 14.80 -6.30 -18.81
N VAL A 130 14.55 -7.23 -17.88
CA VAL A 130 14.42 -8.66 -18.19
C VAL A 130 12.97 -9.03 -18.41
N ASP A 131 12.12 -8.68 -17.43
CA ASP A 131 10.65 -8.75 -17.44
C ASP A 131 10.06 -9.72 -18.48
N VAL A 132 9.31 -9.20 -19.47
CA VAL A 132 8.77 -9.93 -20.61
C VAL A 132 9.73 -9.93 -21.79
N VAL A 133 10.75 -9.05 -21.79
CA VAL A 133 11.76 -8.95 -22.86
C VAL A 133 12.43 -10.30 -23.09
N LYS A 134 12.77 -11.03 -22.02
CA LYS A 134 13.39 -12.36 -22.16
C LYS A 134 12.49 -13.35 -22.92
N ALA A 135 11.19 -13.32 -22.65
CA ALA A 135 10.23 -14.16 -23.34
C ALA A 135 10.09 -13.75 -24.81
N ALA A 136 10.05 -12.45 -25.11
CA ALA A 136 10.04 -11.93 -26.48
C ALA A 136 11.28 -12.36 -27.27
N VAL A 137 12.49 -12.28 -26.68
CA VAL A 137 13.73 -12.76 -27.31
C VAL A 137 13.68 -14.25 -27.62
N LYS A 138 13.08 -15.05 -26.74
CA LYS A 138 12.95 -16.50 -26.93
C LYS A 138 11.90 -16.85 -27.98
N ALA A 139 10.82 -16.09 -28.07
CA ALA A 139 9.70 -16.34 -28.98
C ALA A 139 9.93 -15.78 -30.39
N ALA A 140 10.73 -14.71 -30.53
CA ALA A 140 10.90 -14.00 -31.78
C ALA A 140 11.62 -14.82 -32.85
N ARG A 141 11.11 -14.78 -34.08
CA ARG A 141 11.80 -15.31 -35.27
C ARG A 141 13.07 -14.51 -35.57
N VAL A 142 13.02 -13.19 -35.42
CA VAL A 142 14.16 -12.28 -35.62
C VAL A 142 14.36 -11.41 -34.40
N VAL A 143 15.60 -11.29 -33.93
CA VAL A 143 15.97 -10.39 -32.82
C VAL A 143 16.93 -9.33 -33.34
N VAL A 144 16.55 -8.07 -33.19
CA VAL A 144 17.35 -6.91 -33.57
C VAL A 144 17.73 -6.16 -32.29
N ALA A 145 19.02 -6.00 -32.03
CA ALA A 145 19.52 -5.41 -30.80
C ALA A 145 20.16 -4.04 -31.02
N GLN A 146 19.84 -3.07 -30.17
CA GLN A 146 20.68 -1.91 -29.94
C GLN A 146 21.77 -2.30 -28.93
N ILE A 147 23.03 -2.28 -29.35
CA ILE A 147 24.17 -2.44 -28.43
C ILE A 147 24.50 -1.06 -27.86
N ASN A 148 24.38 -0.92 -26.54
CA ASN A 148 24.61 0.34 -25.83
C ASN A 148 25.61 0.14 -24.68
N PRO A 149 26.80 0.76 -24.73
CA PRO A 149 27.77 0.74 -23.63
C PRO A 149 27.22 1.25 -22.29
N SER A 150 26.20 2.12 -22.33
CA SER A 150 25.54 2.64 -21.13
C SER A 150 24.54 1.65 -20.48
N MET A 151 24.30 0.48 -21.06
CA MET A 151 23.40 -0.54 -20.49
C MET A 151 24.13 -1.36 -19.41
N PRO A 152 23.65 -1.36 -18.15
CA PRO A 152 24.27 -2.11 -17.05
C PRO A 152 24.35 -3.62 -17.32
N ASN A 153 25.45 -4.22 -16.87
CA ASN A 153 25.61 -5.66 -16.81
C ASN A 153 25.19 -6.18 -15.43
N ILE A 154 23.95 -6.65 -15.34
CA ILE A 154 23.35 -7.09 -14.06
C ILE A 154 23.29 -8.62 -14.04
N GLY A 155 23.50 -9.21 -12.87
CA GLY A 155 23.46 -10.65 -12.65
C GLY A 155 22.10 -11.31 -12.90
N GLY A 156 22.08 -12.63 -12.74
CA GLY A 156 20.88 -13.45 -12.92
C GLY A 156 20.56 -13.76 -14.38
N LEU A 157 19.28 -13.72 -14.72
CA LEU A 157 18.72 -14.09 -16.01
C LEU A 157 18.69 -12.94 -17.03
N ALA A 158 19.32 -11.80 -16.74
CA ALA A 158 19.58 -10.74 -17.72
C ALA A 158 20.60 -11.15 -18.79
N ARG A 159 21.52 -12.07 -18.48
CA ARG A 159 22.53 -12.55 -19.43
C ARG A 159 21.92 -13.46 -20.49
N ILE A 160 22.14 -13.15 -21.76
CA ILE A 160 21.74 -13.96 -22.92
C ILE A 160 22.90 -14.15 -23.89
N SER A 161 22.87 -15.22 -24.69
CA SER A 161 23.87 -15.45 -25.72
C SER A 161 23.69 -14.46 -26.88
N GLY A 162 24.76 -13.78 -27.30
CA GLY A 162 24.73 -12.92 -28.49
C GLY A 162 24.40 -13.70 -29.77
N ARG A 163 24.49 -15.04 -29.76
CA ARG A 163 24.03 -15.89 -30.88
C ARG A 163 22.51 -15.83 -31.09
N ASN A 164 21.74 -15.44 -30.08
CA ASN A 164 20.30 -15.24 -30.21
C ASN A 164 19.95 -13.94 -30.95
N ILE A 165 20.94 -13.07 -31.21
CA ILE A 165 20.76 -11.78 -31.89
C ILE A 165 21.11 -11.93 -33.38
N HIS A 166 20.13 -11.61 -34.22
CA HIS A 166 20.23 -11.72 -35.67
C HIS A 166 20.91 -10.48 -36.25
N TYR A 167 20.38 -9.30 -35.91
CA TYR A 167 20.89 -8.00 -36.35
C TYR A 167 21.24 -7.09 -35.17
N TYR A 168 22.19 -6.18 -35.35
CA TYR A 168 22.52 -5.20 -34.33
C TYR A 168 22.83 -3.82 -34.89
N LEU A 169 22.61 -2.81 -34.07
CA LEU A 169 23.05 -1.43 -34.30
C LEU A 169 23.72 -0.94 -33.02
N GLU A 170 24.91 -0.37 -33.14
CA GLU A 170 25.61 0.25 -32.00
C GLU A 170 25.13 1.69 -31.82
N ALA A 171 24.72 2.03 -30.60
CA ALA A 171 24.37 3.39 -30.24
C ALA A 171 24.66 3.62 -28.76
N ASP A 172 25.64 4.47 -28.49
CA ASP A 172 25.92 4.98 -27.15
C ASP A 172 24.94 6.11 -26.83
N ARG A 173 23.98 5.81 -25.96
CA ARG A 173 22.96 6.76 -25.53
C ARG A 173 22.70 6.57 -24.03
N PRO A 174 22.59 7.66 -23.26
CA PRO A 174 22.15 7.54 -21.87
C PRO A 174 20.79 6.84 -21.79
N LEU A 175 20.62 5.95 -20.80
CA LEU A 175 19.32 5.36 -20.52
C LEU A 175 18.35 6.46 -20.01
N PRO A 176 17.07 6.44 -20.43
CA PRO A 176 16.07 7.31 -19.87
C PRO A 176 15.96 7.15 -18.35
N VAL A 177 15.82 8.27 -17.65
CA VAL A 177 15.60 8.31 -16.21
C VAL A 177 14.16 8.71 -15.91
N ILE A 178 13.69 8.34 -14.72
CA ILE A 178 12.43 8.87 -14.17
C ILE A 178 12.74 9.66 -12.91
N ASP A 179 12.11 10.84 -12.80
CA ASP A 179 12.08 11.61 -11.58
C ASP A 179 10.80 11.30 -10.82
N TRP A 180 10.93 11.07 -9.51
CA TRP A 180 9.79 10.91 -8.63
C TRP A 180 9.37 12.26 -8.07
N ASP A 181 8.07 12.51 -8.01
CA ASP A 181 7.55 13.77 -7.47
C ASP A 181 7.91 13.92 -5.98
N VAL A 182 8.09 15.17 -5.55
CA VAL A 182 8.26 15.48 -4.12
C VAL A 182 6.99 15.06 -3.37
N PRO A 183 7.10 14.26 -2.29
CA PRO A 183 5.95 13.79 -1.56
C PRO A 183 5.22 14.95 -0.86
N ASN A 184 3.89 14.95 -0.96
CA ASN A 184 3.06 15.89 -0.19
C ASN A 184 2.75 15.35 1.23
N ALA A 185 2.16 16.21 2.08
CA ALA A 185 1.87 15.87 3.47
C ALA A 185 0.94 14.64 3.62
N ALA A 186 -0.09 14.52 2.76
CA ALA A 186 -0.99 13.38 2.79
C ALA A 186 -0.27 12.06 2.45
N GLN A 187 0.62 12.08 1.45
CA GLN A 187 1.43 10.92 1.09
C GLN A 187 2.40 10.52 2.20
N LEU A 188 3.05 11.50 2.84
CA LEU A 188 3.93 11.26 3.98
C LEU A 188 3.16 10.62 5.14
N LYS A 189 1.96 11.12 5.46
CA LYS A 189 1.13 10.56 6.53
C LYS A 189 0.63 9.15 6.21
N ALA A 190 0.19 8.91 4.97
CA ALA A 190 -0.16 7.56 4.52
C ALA A 190 1.03 6.59 4.59
N ALA A 191 2.24 7.06 4.25
CA ALA A 191 3.47 6.29 4.36
C ALA A 191 3.84 5.96 5.81
N GLU A 192 3.65 6.89 6.74
CA GLU A 192 3.81 6.65 8.17
C GLU A 192 2.87 5.55 8.69
N TYR A 193 1.60 5.57 8.31
CA TYR A 193 0.66 4.51 8.70
C TYR A 193 0.99 3.17 8.04
N ALA A 194 1.43 3.19 6.78
CA ALA A 194 1.83 1.97 6.07
C ALA A 194 3.11 1.36 6.67
N SER A 195 4.09 2.17 7.09
CA SER A 195 5.34 1.67 7.68
C SER A 195 5.10 0.95 9.00
N GLN A 196 4.11 1.37 9.81
CA GLN A 196 3.70 0.65 11.02
C GLN A 196 3.15 -0.76 10.75
N LEU A 197 2.80 -1.08 9.50
CA LEU A 197 2.39 -2.43 9.09
C LEU A 197 3.55 -3.29 8.60
N VAL A 198 4.74 -2.72 8.40
CA VAL A 198 5.96 -3.45 8.06
C VAL A 198 6.65 -3.86 9.36
N GLU A 199 7.25 -5.04 9.37
CA GLU A 199 8.02 -5.56 10.50
C GLU A 199 9.49 -5.72 10.09
N ASP A 200 10.40 -5.68 11.05
CA ASP A 200 11.78 -6.09 10.81
C ASP A 200 11.81 -7.54 10.27
N GLY A 201 12.69 -7.79 9.31
CA GLY A 201 12.74 -9.08 8.63
C GLY A 201 11.66 -9.31 7.55
N SER A 202 10.80 -8.33 7.26
CA SER A 202 9.85 -8.41 6.14
C SER A 202 10.56 -8.42 4.78
N THR A 203 9.99 -9.17 3.83
CA THR A 203 10.36 -9.05 2.41
C THR A 203 9.40 -8.08 1.73
N ILE A 204 9.90 -7.03 1.11
CA ILE A 204 9.09 -5.94 0.56
C ILE A 204 9.04 -5.96 -0.96
N GLN A 205 7.90 -5.51 -1.48
CA GLN A 205 7.67 -5.15 -2.85
C GLN A 205 6.85 -3.87 -2.92
N ALA A 206 7.15 -3.00 -3.89
CA ALA A 206 6.33 -1.84 -4.20
C ALA A 206 6.05 -1.76 -5.70
N GLY A 207 4.82 -1.37 -6.04
CA GLY A 207 4.40 -1.14 -7.41
C GLY A 207 4.86 0.21 -7.95
N LEU A 208 4.61 0.42 -9.25
CA LEU A 208 4.76 1.72 -9.89
C LEU A 208 3.73 2.72 -9.33
N GLY A 209 4.18 3.94 -9.01
CA GLY A 209 3.37 5.07 -8.55
C GLY A 209 4.01 5.82 -7.37
N ASN A 210 3.75 7.12 -7.26
CA ASN A 210 4.42 7.97 -6.27
C ASN A 210 4.18 7.49 -4.82
N THR A 211 2.92 7.33 -4.39
CA THR A 211 2.61 6.95 -2.99
C THR A 211 3.27 5.64 -2.53
N PRO A 212 3.26 4.53 -3.30
CA PRO A 212 4.05 3.34 -2.96
C PRO A 212 5.55 3.61 -2.77
N GLN A 213 6.17 4.48 -3.57
CA GLN A 213 7.58 4.84 -3.42
C GLN A 213 7.81 5.68 -2.14
N VAL A 214 6.87 6.55 -1.78
CA VAL A 214 6.95 7.31 -0.50
C VAL A 214 6.90 6.38 0.71
N VAL A 215 6.11 5.29 0.66
CA VAL A 215 6.10 4.28 1.74
C VAL A 215 7.49 3.68 1.95
N LEU A 216 8.21 3.36 0.88
CA LEU A 216 9.57 2.81 0.99
C LEU A 216 10.52 3.76 1.73
N SER A 217 10.41 5.06 1.48
CA SER A 217 11.22 6.08 2.17
C SER A 217 10.97 6.15 3.67
N ALA A 218 9.79 5.72 4.15
CA ALA A 218 9.44 5.63 5.56
C ALA A 218 9.96 4.34 6.25
N LEU A 219 10.68 3.46 5.52
CA LEU A 219 11.21 2.20 6.04
C LEU A 219 12.68 2.28 6.46
N LYS A 220 13.32 3.45 6.41
CA LYS A 220 14.77 3.62 6.66
C LYS A 220 15.25 3.17 8.05
N ASP A 221 14.37 3.18 9.04
CA ASP A 221 14.67 2.75 10.42
C ASP A 221 14.40 1.26 10.69
N HIS A 222 13.81 0.54 9.73
CA HIS A 222 13.60 -0.91 9.84
C HIS A 222 14.92 -1.66 9.64
N LYS A 223 14.93 -2.93 10.06
CA LYS A 223 16.11 -3.80 10.00
C LYS A 223 15.83 -5.11 9.30
N HIS A 224 16.87 -5.64 8.68
CA HIS A 224 16.89 -6.97 8.08
C HIS A 224 15.82 -7.17 7.00
N LEU A 225 15.39 -6.09 6.34
CA LEU A 225 14.42 -6.18 5.26
C LEU A 225 15.02 -6.93 4.07
N GLY A 226 14.15 -7.60 3.31
CA GLY A 226 14.48 -8.24 2.04
C GLY A 226 13.72 -7.63 0.87
N ILE A 227 14.20 -7.83 -0.36
CA ILE A 227 13.52 -7.36 -1.58
C ILE A 227 13.27 -8.52 -2.55
N HIS A 228 12.01 -8.69 -2.92
CA HIS A 228 11.55 -9.53 -4.03
C HIS A 228 10.46 -8.75 -4.77
N THR A 229 10.79 -8.11 -5.90
CA THR A 229 9.92 -7.08 -6.51
C THR A 229 9.92 -7.15 -8.03
N GLY A 230 8.81 -6.83 -8.70
CA GLY A 230 8.89 -6.64 -10.15
C GLY A 230 9.72 -5.41 -10.55
N LEU A 231 9.73 -4.37 -9.71
CA LEU A 231 10.39 -3.10 -9.97
C LEU A 231 11.36 -2.74 -8.83
N PHE A 232 12.63 -2.56 -9.17
CA PHE A 232 13.66 -2.00 -8.28
C PHE A 232 13.90 -0.52 -8.61
N SER A 233 13.78 0.34 -7.60
CA SER A 233 13.76 1.80 -7.74
C SER A 233 14.81 2.49 -6.86
N ASP A 234 14.95 3.81 -7.01
CA ASP A 234 15.85 4.63 -6.18
C ASP A 234 15.56 4.48 -4.69
N ALA A 235 14.29 4.49 -4.28
CA ALA A 235 13.92 4.35 -2.87
C ALA A 235 14.36 2.99 -2.30
N MET A 236 14.28 1.92 -3.10
CA MET A 236 14.78 0.60 -2.69
C MET A 236 16.31 0.55 -2.60
N MET A 237 17.02 1.18 -3.54
CA MET A 237 18.47 1.34 -3.45
C MET A 237 18.86 2.12 -2.18
N GLU A 238 18.14 3.18 -1.82
CA GLU A 238 18.40 3.92 -0.58
C GLU A 238 18.24 3.06 0.67
N LEU A 239 17.24 2.18 0.70
CA LEU A 239 17.06 1.22 1.81
C LEU A 239 18.21 0.22 1.92
N VAL A 240 18.77 -0.21 0.79
CA VAL A 240 19.99 -1.05 0.77
C VAL A 240 21.18 -0.25 1.29
N GLN A 241 21.37 0.98 0.81
CA GLN A 241 22.52 1.82 1.18
C GLN A 241 22.50 2.24 2.65
N CYS A 242 21.33 2.46 3.25
CA CYS A 242 21.22 2.80 4.67
C CYS A 242 21.25 1.58 5.60
N GLY A 243 21.31 0.36 5.05
CA GLY A 243 21.37 -0.89 5.82
C GLY A 243 20.03 -1.38 6.36
N ALA A 244 18.91 -0.76 5.99
CA ALA A 244 17.58 -1.26 6.33
C ALA A 244 17.27 -2.58 5.62
N VAL A 245 17.73 -2.69 4.36
CA VAL A 245 17.66 -3.91 3.55
C VAL A 245 19.03 -4.57 3.48
N ASP A 246 19.10 -5.82 3.94
CA ASP A 246 20.28 -6.69 3.81
C ASP A 246 19.93 -8.07 3.22
N ASN A 247 18.65 -8.35 2.98
CA ASN A 247 18.13 -9.63 2.48
C ASN A 247 18.47 -10.86 3.35
N SER A 248 18.94 -10.67 4.58
CA SER A 248 19.41 -11.74 5.48
C SER A 248 18.29 -12.62 6.03
N MET A 249 17.07 -12.08 6.10
CA MET A 249 15.88 -12.76 6.64
C MET A 249 14.89 -13.20 5.55
N LYS A 250 15.28 -13.12 4.27
CA LYS A 250 14.48 -13.71 3.19
C LYS A 250 14.48 -15.23 3.33
N HIS A 251 13.30 -15.84 3.25
CA HIS A 251 13.15 -17.30 3.35
C HIS A 251 13.26 -17.99 1.98
N TYR A 252 13.34 -17.19 0.90
CA TYR A 252 13.49 -17.64 -0.47
C TYR A 252 14.42 -16.68 -1.22
N HIS A 253 15.52 -17.20 -1.79
CA HIS A 253 16.62 -16.41 -2.39
C HIS A 253 17.22 -15.40 -1.41
N ASP A 254 17.78 -15.90 -0.31
CA ASP A 254 18.45 -15.12 0.72
C ASP A 254 19.72 -14.43 0.20
N GLY A 255 20.05 -13.29 0.83
CA GLY A 255 21.25 -12.52 0.52
C GLY A 255 21.22 -11.72 -0.78
N LYS A 256 20.13 -11.78 -1.57
CA LYS A 256 20.00 -11.03 -2.83
C LYS A 256 18.72 -10.24 -2.96
N VAL A 257 18.83 -9.06 -3.57
CA VAL A 257 17.70 -8.35 -4.19
C VAL A 257 17.28 -9.13 -5.43
N VAL A 258 16.00 -9.47 -5.51
CA VAL A 258 15.41 -10.13 -6.68
C VAL A 258 14.49 -9.16 -7.38
N CYS A 259 14.71 -8.89 -8.67
CA CYS A 259 13.82 -8.05 -9.45
C CYS A 259 13.69 -8.40 -10.93
N SER A 260 12.68 -7.87 -11.63
CA SER A 260 12.51 -8.07 -13.07
C SER A 260 12.83 -6.86 -13.94
N THR A 261 12.71 -5.67 -13.35
CA THR A 261 12.95 -4.38 -14.00
C THR A 261 13.63 -3.43 -13.00
N VAL A 262 14.58 -2.64 -13.48
CA VAL A 262 15.20 -1.52 -12.75
C VAL A 262 14.74 -0.23 -13.40
N LEU A 263 14.23 0.71 -12.60
CA LEU A 263 13.79 2.00 -13.12
C LEU A 263 14.01 3.11 -12.10
N GLY A 264 14.71 4.16 -12.51
CA GLY A 264 15.03 5.27 -11.62
C GLY A 264 15.98 6.29 -12.22
N SER A 265 16.82 6.85 -11.36
CA SER A 265 17.88 7.78 -11.75
C SER A 265 19.11 7.08 -12.36
N LYS A 266 20.02 7.87 -12.93
CA LYS A 266 21.33 7.38 -13.36
C LYS A 266 22.11 6.74 -12.20
N ARG A 267 21.99 7.28 -10.98
CA ARG A 267 22.66 6.73 -9.77
C ARG A 267 22.21 5.30 -9.51
N LEU A 268 20.94 4.99 -9.74
CA LEU A 268 20.43 3.63 -9.64
C LEU A 268 21.05 2.72 -10.70
N TYR A 269 21.12 3.17 -11.95
CA TYR A 269 21.73 2.38 -13.03
C TYR A 269 23.21 2.10 -12.78
N ASP A 270 23.95 3.10 -12.28
CA ASP A 270 25.35 2.94 -11.88
C ASP A 270 25.49 1.97 -10.68
N PHE A 271 24.52 1.97 -9.75
CA PHE A 271 24.53 1.11 -8.56
C PHE A 271 24.29 -0.37 -8.87
N VAL A 272 23.47 -0.67 -9.89
CA VAL A 272 23.14 -2.06 -10.25
C VAL A 272 24.17 -2.70 -11.19
N ASP A 273 25.00 -1.90 -11.85
CA ASP A 273 26.01 -2.38 -12.80
C ASP A 273 27.10 -3.21 -12.08
N GLY A 274 27.26 -4.47 -12.47
CA GLY A 274 28.22 -5.39 -11.87
C GLY A 274 27.94 -5.78 -10.42
N ASN A 275 26.76 -5.48 -9.89
CA ASN A 275 26.41 -5.73 -8.49
C ASN A 275 25.88 -7.16 -8.28
N ASP A 276 26.71 -8.04 -7.73
CA ASP A 276 26.37 -9.45 -7.47
C ASP A 276 25.26 -9.66 -6.42
N GLY A 277 24.95 -8.62 -5.64
CA GLY A 277 23.84 -8.62 -4.68
C GLY A 277 22.46 -8.47 -5.34
N ILE A 278 22.40 -8.26 -6.66
CA ILE A 278 21.17 -8.04 -7.42
C ILE A 278 21.01 -9.12 -8.48
N GLU A 279 19.83 -9.75 -8.51
CA GLU A 279 19.51 -10.81 -9.43
C GLU A 279 18.28 -10.47 -10.27
N MET A 280 18.48 -10.32 -11.58
CA MET A 280 17.39 -10.07 -12.51
C MET A 280 16.70 -11.37 -12.91
N GLN A 281 15.37 -11.40 -12.88
CA GLN A 281 14.55 -12.55 -13.20
C GLN A 281 13.36 -12.15 -14.10
N PRO A 282 12.84 -13.04 -14.97
CA PRO A 282 11.67 -12.77 -15.81
C PRO A 282 10.40 -12.46 -15.00
N SER A 283 9.44 -11.76 -15.62
CA SER A 283 8.22 -11.33 -14.93
C SER A 283 7.32 -12.48 -14.48
N ASP A 284 7.21 -13.54 -15.28
CA ASP A 284 6.51 -14.80 -14.96
C ASP A 284 7.16 -15.54 -13.79
N TRP A 285 8.45 -15.35 -13.56
CA TRP A 285 9.14 -15.94 -12.42
C TRP A 285 9.01 -15.08 -11.15
N VAL A 286 9.26 -13.76 -11.26
CA VAL A 286 9.22 -12.85 -10.11
C VAL A 286 7.80 -12.70 -9.57
N SER A 287 6.82 -12.71 -10.48
CA SER A 287 5.41 -12.51 -10.14
C SER A 287 4.66 -13.85 -9.98
N ASP A 288 5.37 -14.99 -9.91
CA ASP A 288 4.73 -16.27 -9.61
C ASP A 288 4.27 -16.32 -8.15
N VAL A 289 2.96 -16.48 -7.94
CA VAL A 289 2.35 -16.50 -6.60
C VAL A 289 2.98 -17.55 -5.68
N SER A 290 3.28 -18.75 -6.20
CA SER A 290 3.88 -19.85 -5.44
C SER A 290 5.35 -19.59 -5.04
N ARG A 291 6.00 -18.60 -5.66
CA ARG A 291 7.33 -18.13 -5.29
C ARG A 291 7.27 -16.96 -4.34
N ILE A 292 6.34 -16.03 -4.57
CA ILE A 292 6.12 -14.89 -3.67
C ILE A 292 5.76 -15.38 -2.26
N GLU A 293 4.85 -16.36 -2.15
CA GLU A 293 4.36 -16.87 -0.86
C GLU A 293 5.44 -17.57 -0.01
N LYS A 294 6.56 -17.98 -0.62
CA LYS A 294 7.70 -18.61 0.09
C LYS A 294 8.53 -17.61 0.90
N ASN A 295 8.35 -16.31 0.68
CA ASN A 295 8.95 -15.29 1.52
C ASN A 295 8.04 -15.08 2.74
N ASP A 296 8.45 -15.49 3.94
CA ASP A 296 7.73 -15.14 5.17
C ASP A 296 7.67 -13.61 5.33
N ARG A 297 6.56 -13.09 5.89
CA ARG A 297 6.32 -11.66 6.08
C ARG A 297 6.45 -10.86 4.78
N MET A 298 5.97 -11.40 3.66
CA MET A 298 5.95 -10.69 2.39
C MET A 298 4.97 -9.51 2.46
N VAL A 299 5.45 -8.30 2.18
CA VAL A 299 4.65 -7.06 2.14
C VAL A 299 4.59 -6.55 0.71
N ALA A 300 3.41 -6.58 0.11
CA ALA A 300 3.17 -6.01 -1.21
C ALA A 300 2.53 -4.62 -1.08
N ILE A 301 3.15 -3.58 -1.65
CA ILE A 301 2.72 -2.18 -1.51
C ILE A 301 2.27 -1.64 -2.86
N HIS A 302 0.96 -1.48 -3.05
CA HIS A 302 0.39 -1.04 -4.32
C HIS A 302 -0.47 0.21 -4.19
N GLY A 303 -0.42 1.07 -5.20
CA GLY A 303 -1.29 2.24 -5.29
C GLY A 303 -2.71 1.89 -5.74
N ALA A 304 -3.62 2.85 -5.69
CA ALA A 304 -4.94 2.76 -6.31
C ALA A 304 -5.37 4.10 -6.88
N TYR A 305 -6.23 4.06 -7.91
CA TYR A 305 -6.90 5.26 -8.41
C TYR A 305 -8.15 5.55 -7.58
N GLU A 306 -9.01 4.54 -7.41
CA GLU A 306 -10.21 4.58 -6.59
C GLU A 306 -10.40 3.24 -5.86
N VAL A 307 -10.95 3.27 -4.64
CA VAL A 307 -11.36 2.10 -3.86
C VAL A 307 -12.80 2.28 -3.40
N ASP A 308 -13.64 1.25 -3.56
CA ASP A 308 -15.04 1.33 -3.11
C ASP A 308 -15.25 0.92 -1.65
N LEU A 309 -16.44 1.20 -1.11
CA LEU A 309 -16.82 0.84 0.27
C LEU A 309 -16.76 -0.65 0.60
N THR A 310 -16.76 -1.52 -0.41
CA THR A 310 -16.62 -2.97 -0.24
C THR A 310 -15.16 -3.43 -0.32
N GLY A 311 -14.24 -2.53 -0.66
CA GLY A 311 -12.81 -2.78 -0.82
C GLY A 311 -12.42 -3.25 -2.22
N GLN A 312 -13.24 -3.06 -3.26
CA GLN A 312 -12.78 -3.29 -4.63
C GLN A 312 -11.80 -2.18 -5.04
N VAL A 313 -10.82 -2.49 -5.89
CA VAL A 313 -9.80 -1.53 -6.31
C VAL A 313 -9.82 -1.37 -7.82
N VAL A 314 -9.76 -0.11 -8.26
CA VAL A 314 -9.52 0.30 -9.64
C VAL A 314 -8.20 1.05 -9.71
N ARG A 315 -7.32 0.62 -10.62
CA ARG A 315 -5.99 1.20 -10.85
C ARG A 315 -5.78 1.75 -12.26
N ASP A 316 -6.31 1.07 -13.27
CA ASP A 316 -5.93 1.29 -14.67
C ASP A 316 -6.95 2.13 -15.47
N SER A 317 -8.10 2.48 -14.90
CA SER A 317 -9.22 3.06 -15.63
C SER A 317 -10.11 3.97 -14.78
N ARG A 318 -10.86 4.86 -15.44
CA ARG A 318 -11.94 5.65 -14.82
C ARG A 318 -13.10 5.80 -15.79
N GLY A 319 -14.18 5.05 -15.57
CA GLY A 319 -15.18 4.81 -16.59
C GLY A 319 -14.53 4.18 -17.82
N HIS A 320 -14.88 4.63 -19.02
CA HIS A 320 -14.35 4.08 -20.28
C HIS A 320 -12.95 4.56 -20.69
N ARG A 321 -12.24 5.31 -19.84
CA ARG A 321 -10.89 5.80 -20.14
C ARG A 321 -9.85 4.98 -19.38
N PHE A 322 -8.83 4.51 -20.09
CA PHE A 322 -7.70 3.76 -19.54
C PHE A 322 -6.48 4.68 -19.33
N TYR A 323 -5.72 4.43 -18.27
CA TYR A 323 -4.58 5.22 -17.83
C TYR A 323 -3.30 4.38 -17.62
N GLY A 324 -3.42 3.11 -17.26
CA GLY A 324 -2.27 2.26 -16.95
C GLY A 324 -2.41 0.87 -17.55
N GLY A 325 -1.80 -0.10 -16.89
CA GLY A 325 -2.03 -1.52 -17.13
C GLY A 325 -2.22 -2.27 -15.81
N MET A 326 -2.63 -3.53 -15.89
CA MET A 326 -2.81 -4.36 -14.69
C MET A 326 -1.50 -4.59 -13.93
N GLY A 327 -0.38 -4.71 -14.67
CA GLY A 327 0.95 -4.94 -14.11
C GLY A 327 0.99 -6.25 -13.31
N ASN A 328 1.77 -6.24 -12.23
CA ASN A 328 1.94 -7.39 -11.32
C ASN A 328 1.13 -7.24 -10.01
N THR A 329 0.14 -6.34 -9.98
CA THR A 329 -0.59 -6.01 -8.74
C THR A 329 -1.29 -7.22 -8.16
N GLN A 330 -2.07 -7.95 -8.96
CA GLN A 330 -2.84 -9.10 -8.48
C GLN A 330 -1.92 -10.21 -7.97
N ASP A 331 -0.82 -10.44 -8.67
CA ASP A 331 0.18 -11.46 -8.33
C ASP A 331 0.77 -11.22 -6.94
N PHE A 332 1.27 -10.00 -6.70
CA PHE A 332 1.89 -9.63 -5.44
C PHE A 332 0.88 -9.52 -4.29
N ILE A 333 -0.33 -9.02 -4.55
CA ILE A 333 -1.39 -8.99 -3.54
C ILE A 333 -1.75 -10.41 -3.08
N ARG A 334 -1.92 -11.36 -4.02
CA ARG A 334 -2.24 -12.75 -3.68
C ARG A 334 -1.07 -13.51 -3.06
N GLY A 335 0.14 -13.36 -3.62
CA GLY A 335 1.35 -13.98 -3.07
C GLY A 335 1.66 -13.49 -1.65
N SER A 336 1.50 -12.18 -1.40
CA SER A 336 1.62 -11.62 -0.04
C SER A 336 0.49 -12.09 0.88
N ALA A 337 -0.74 -12.25 0.39
CA ALA A 337 -1.85 -12.79 1.18
C ALA A 337 -1.66 -14.25 1.63
N HIS A 338 -0.97 -15.05 0.81
CA HIS A 338 -0.66 -16.47 1.08
C HIS A 338 0.63 -16.65 1.88
N SER A 339 1.57 -15.69 1.81
CA SER A 339 2.76 -15.67 2.64
C SER A 339 2.41 -15.72 4.13
N LYS A 340 3.19 -16.51 4.87
CA LYS A 340 3.07 -16.58 6.32
C LYS A 340 3.32 -15.21 6.94
N HIS A 341 2.34 -14.67 7.66
CA HIS A 341 2.33 -13.29 8.20
C HIS A 341 2.42 -12.19 7.12
N GLY A 342 2.15 -12.49 5.85
CA GLY A 342 2.24 -11.53 4.75
C GLY A 342 1.12 -10.49 4.73
N ARG A 343 1.44 -9.27 4.29
CA ARG A 343 0.56 -8.09 4.37
C ARG A 343 0.48 -7.37 3.02
N PRO A 344 -0.57 -7.60 2.22
CA PRO A 344 -0.81 -6.84 1.01
C PRO A 344 -1.50 -5.51 1.32
N LEU A 345 -0.86 -4.41 0.96
CA LEU A 345 -1.26 -3.03 1.24
C LEU A 345 -1.70 -2.33 -0.04
N ILE A 346 -2.88 -1.72 0.00
CA ILE A 346 -3.33 -0.74 -0.99
C ILE A 346 -3.19 0.64 -0.37
N VAL A 347 -2.29 1.48 -0.88
CA VAL A 347 -1.96 2.80 -0.32
C VAL A 347 -2.31 3.91 -1.30
N LEU A 348 -3.10 4.88 -0.87
CA LEU A 348 -3.53 6.01 -1.68
C LEU A 348 -3.82 7.23 -0.81
N THR A 349 -3.75 8.44 -1.37
CA THR A 349 -4.36 9.60 -0.74
C THR A 349 -5.88 9.49 -0.80
N SER A 350 -6.59 10.00 0.20
CA SER A 350 -8.05 9.96 0.24
C SER A 350 -8.70 10.85 -0.84
N MET A 351 -7.97 11.85 -1.31
CA MET A 351 -8.37 12.79 -2.36
C MET A 351 -7.49 12.65 -3.61
N SER A 352 -8.02 13.07 -4.76
CA SER A 352 -7.27 13.19 -6.01
C SER A 352 -6.15 14.23 -5.91
N ASP A 353 -5.16 14.15 -6.81
CA ASP A 353 -3.98 15.02 -6.76
C ASP A 353 -4.34 16.51 -6.94
N ASP A 354 -5.47 16.80 -7.59
CA ASP A 354 -6.04 18.15 -7.71
C ASP A 354 -6.93 18.57 -6.51
N GLY A 355 -7.10 17.68 -5.52
CA GLY A 355 -7.94 17.88 -4.34
C GLY A 355 -9.45 17.89 -4.60
N LYS A 356 -9.91 17.61 -5.83
CA LYS A 356 -11.32 17.84 -6.21
C LYS A 356 -12.25 16.65 -6.03
N SER A 357 -11.72 15.43 -5.91
CA SER A 357 -12.55 14.23 -5.83
C SER A 357 -12.00 13.21 -4.83
N SER A 358 -12.90 12.60 -4.07
CA SER A 358 -12.57 11.46 -3.21
C SER A 358 -12.10 10.27 -4.04
N ARG A 359 -11.06 9.60 -3.56
CA ARG A 359 -10.59 8.29 -4.04
C ARG A 359 -11.21 7.12 -3.28
N ILE A 360 -11.86 7.38 -2.14
CA ILE A 360 -12.76 6.42 -1.49
C ILE A 360 -14.19 6.70 -1.97
N VAL A 361 -14.78 5.78 -2.73
CA VAL A 361 -16.03 6.02 -3.45
C VAL A 361 -17.14 5.04 -3.04
N SER A 362 -18.39 5.47 -3.13
CA SER A 362 -19.53 4.58 -2.87
C SER A 362 -19.67 3.51 -3.96
N GLY A 363 -19.31 3.86 -5.20
CA GLY A 363 -19.29 2.98 -6.35
C GLY A 363 -18.54 3.64 -7.51
N PHE A 364 -17.97 2.82 -8.38
CA PHE A 364 -17.18 3.32 -9.51
C PHE A 364 -18.05 3.93 -10.60
N LYS A 365 -17.42 4.81 -11.40
CA LYS A 365 -18.01 5.26 -12.67
C LYS A 365 -18.28 4.05 -13.57
N PRO A 366 -19.47 3.93 -14.21
CA PRO A 366 -19.74 2.86 -15.16
C PRO A 366 -18.63 2.73 -16.22
N GLY A 367 -18.14 1.51 -16.42
CA GLY A 367 -17.01 1.21 -17.30
C GLY A 367 -15.66 1.07 -16.61
N SER A 368 -15.49 1.49 -15.35
CA SER A 368 -14.24 1.27 -14.61
C SER A 368 -13.94 -0.22 -14.43
N GLY A 369 -12.71 -0.63 -14.72
CA GLY A 369 -12.23 -2.00 -14.58
C GLY A 369 -11.68 -2.29 -13.18
N VAL A 370 -12.38 -3.15 -12.44
CA VAL A 370 -11.89 -3.66 -11.14
C VAL A 370 -10.72 -4.60 -11.39
N ASN A 371 -9.53 -4.24 -10.92
CA ASN A 371 -8.31 -5.03 -11.05
C ASN A 371 -7.94 -5.75 -9.75
N THR A 372 -8.47 -5.36 -8.59
CA THR A 372 -8.35 -6.19 -7.38
C THR A 372 -9.72 -6.39 -6.77
N GLY A 373 -10.16 -7.64 -6.72
CA GLY A 373 -11.48 -8.00 -6.19
C GLY A 373 -11.54 -7.82 -4.68
N ARG A 374 -12.74 -7.57 -4.14
CA ARG A 374 -12.95 -7.36 -2.69
C ARG A 374 -12.41 -8.51 -1.83
N GLY A 375 -12.37 -9.73 -2.36
CA GLY A 375 -11.84 -10.91 -1.67
C GLY A 375 -10.31 -10.89 -1.50
N ASP A 376 -9.59 -10.23 -2.40
CA ASP A 376 -8.12 -10.16 -2.41
C ASP A 376 -7.57 -9.01 -1.54
N VAL A 377 -8.39 -8.03 -1.16
CA VAL A 377 -7.93 -6.84 -0.42
C VAL A 377 -7.92 -7.06 1.09
N HIS A 378 -6.74 -6.89 1.70
CA HIS A 378 -6.56 -7.00 3.15
C HIS A 378 -6.48 -5.65 3.85
N TYR A 379 -5.69 -4.72 3.34
CA TYR A 379 -5.44 -3.41 3.95
C TYR A 379 -5.60 -2.30 2.93
N VAL A 380 -6.29 -1.22 3.31
CA VAL A 380 -6.32 0.05 2.58
C VAL A 380 -5.80 1.14 3.50
N VAL A 381 -4.83 1.92 3.05
CA VAL A 381 -4.15 2.94 3.84
C VAL A 381 -4.27 4.29 3.16
N THR A 382 -4.71 5.29 3.92
CA THR A 382 -4.72 6.71 3.52
C THR A 382 -4.03 7.56 4.58
N GLU A 383 -3.98 8.87 4.35
CA GLU A 383 -3.54 9.86 5.34
C GLU A 383 -4.41 9.90 6.61
N TYR A 384 -5.57 9.23 6.60
CA TYR A 384 -6.48 9.13 7.75
C TYR A 384 -6.38 7.80 8.51
N GLY A 385 -5.53 6.87 8.06
CA GLY A 385 -5.24 5.63 8.80
C GLY A 385 -5.35 4.36 7.97
N VAL A 386 -5.65 3.25 8.64
CA VAL A 386 -5.60 1.89 8.08
C VAL A 386 -6.94 1.18 8.21
N ALA A 387 -7.60 0.92 7.09
CA ALA A 387 -8.79 0.10 6.99
C ALA A 387 -8.39 -1.39 6.83
N ARG A 388 -8.83 -2.23 7.77
CA ARG A 388 -8.53 -3.68 7.78
C ARG A 388 -9.74 -4.47 7.29
N LEU A 389 -9.64 -5.09 6.11
CA LEU A 389 -10.78 -5.66 5.39
C LEU A 389 -10.82 -7.19 5.34
N ARG A 390 -9.69 -7.88 5.58
CA ARG A 390 -9.64 -9.35 5.61
C ARG A 390 -10.56 -9.89 6.72
N GLY A 391 -11.43 -10.85 6.39
CA GLY A 391 -12.37 -11.45 7.33
C GLY A 391 -13.55 -10.56 7.77
N ARG A 392 -13.67 -9.33 7.23
CA ARG A 392 -14.76 -8.40 7.56
C ARG A 392 -15.96 -8.56 6.64
N SER A 393 -17.16 -8.49 7.21
CA SER A 393 -18.43 -8.39 6.49
C SER A 393 -18.55 -7.06 5.73
N ILE A 394 -19.47 -6.97 4.76
CA ILE A 394 -19.70 -5.72 4.01
C ILE A 394 -20.01 -4.54 4.95
N ARG A 395 -20.84 -4.76 5.97
CA ARG A 395 -21.12 -3.75 7.00
C ARG A 395 -19.84 -3.24 7.65
N GLU A 396 -18.99 -4.15 8.11
CA GLU A 396 -17.72 -3.77 8.78
C GLU A 396 -16.76 -3.10 7.81
N ARG A 397 -16.69 -3.56 6.55
CA ARG A 397 -15.86 -2.94 5.52
C ARG A 397 -16.30 -1.51 5.23
N VAL A 398 -17.59 -1.26 5.10
CA VAL A 398 -18.13 0.12 4.95
C VAL A 398 -17.63 1.01 6.08
N LEU A 399 -17.75 0.57 7.34
CA LEU A 399 -17.31 1.37 8.49
C LEU A 399 -15.79 1.64 8.45
N ASN A 400 -14.97 0.61 8.20
CA ASN A 400 -13.51 0.75 8.08
C ASN A 400 -13.12 1.69 6.91
N MET A 401 -13.79 1.57 5.76
CA MET A 401 -13.48 2.36 4.56
C MET A 401 -13.88 3.83 4.73
N VAL A 402 -14.99 4.10 5.42
CA VAL A 402 -15.41 5.47 5.73
C VAL A 402 -14.42 6.15 6.67
N GLU A 403 -13.87 5.42 7.64
CA GLU A 403 -12.87 5.95 8.59
C GLU A 403 -11.61 6.44 7.87
N VAL A 404 -11.16 5.75 6.82
CA VAL A 404 -9.98 6.17 6.04
C VAL A 404 -10.31 7.10 4.87
N ALA A 405 -11.57 7.49 4.70
CA ALA A 405 -11.97 8.49 3.70
C ALA A 405 -11.76 9.91 4.23
N HIS A 406 -11.66 10.88 3.31
CA HIS A 406 -11.63 12.29 3.67
C HIS A 406 -12.90 12.69 4.45
N PRO A 407 -12.80 13.45 5.56
CA PRO A 407 -13.91 13.87 6.42
C PRO A 407 -15.13 14.39 5.63
N ASP A 408 -14.91 15.27 4.66
CA ASP A 408 -15.97 15.88 3.84
C ASP A 408 -16.81 14.87 3.03
N HIS A 409 -16.30 13.66 2.81
CA HIS A 409 -16.96 12.62 2.04
C HIS A 409 -17.60 11.52 2.89
N ARG A 410 -17.26 11.42 4.18
CA ARG A 410 -17.72 10.34 5.08
C ARG A 410 -19.24 10.27 5.21
N GLU A 411 -19.89 11.43 5.35
CA GLU A 411 -21.35 11.51 5.48
C GLU A 411 -22.05 10.97 4.23
N LYS A 412 -21.59 11.39 3.03
CA LYS A 412 -22.14 10.90 1.77
C LYS A 412 -21.96 9.39 1.64
N LEU A 413 -20.78 8.87 1.94
CA LEU A 413 -20.48 7.44 1.85
C LEU A 413 -21.42 6.60 2.74
N LEU A 414 -21.67 7.05 3.97
CA LEU A 414 -22.59 6.37 4.88
C LEU A 414 -24.05 6.50 4.44
N ARG A 415 -24.48 7.66 3.95
CA ARG A 415 -25.84 7.82 3.37
C ARG A 415 -26.08 6.85 2.22
N ASP A 416 -25.10 6.67 1.34
CA ASP A 416 -25.20 5.74 0.22
C ASP A 416 -25.30 4.28 0.74
N ALA A 417 -24.46 3.90 1.72
CA ALA A 417 -24.51 2.58 2.34
C ALA A 417 -25.84 2.28 3.07
N HIS A 418 -26.45 3.28 3.72
CA HIS A 418 -27.81 3.18 4.27
C HIS A 418 -28.85 2.97 3.20
N THR A 419 -28.77 3.74 2.12
CA THR A 419 -29.70 3.66 0.99
C THR A 419 -29.72 2.26 0.38
N TRP A 420 -28.57 1.58 0.36
CA TRP A 420 -28.45 0.19 -0.12
C TRP A 420 -28.71 -0.89 0.95
N GLY A 421 -28.99 -0.50 2.20
CA GLY A 421 -29.26 -1.43 3.29
C GLY A 421 -28.04 -2.22 3.77
N TRP A 422 -26.82 -1.75 3.49
CA TRP A 422 -25.59 -2.44 3.90
C TRP A 422 -25.25 -2.25 5.38
N ILE A 423 -25.75 -1.16 5.98
CA ILE A 423 -25.57 -0.84 7.39
C ILE A 423 -26.93 -0.57 8.06
N PRO A 424 -27.12 -0.95 9.34
CA PRO A 424 -28.33 -0.62 10.10
C PRO A 424 -28.55 0.88 10.31
N LYS A 425 -29.81 1.32 10.37
CA LYS A 425 -30.22 2.73 10.50
C LYS A 425 -29.66 3.51 11.70
N PHE A 426 -29.16 2.83 12.73
CA PHE A 426 -28.57 3.48 13.90
C PHE A 426 -27.09 3.84 13.71
N TYR A 427 -26.45 3.38 12.62
CA TYR A 427 -25.09 3.80 12.25
C TYR A 427 -25.14 5.21 11.63
N ASN A 428 -25.26 6.25 12.45
CA ASN A 428 -25.34 7.62 11.97
C ASN A 428 -24.01 8.36 12.20
N VAL A 429 -23.65 9.23 11.25
CA VAL A 429 -22.58 10.22 11.46
C VAL A 429 -23.19 11.39 12.18
N THR A 430 -22.66 11.73 13.36
CA THR A 430 -22.84 13.09 13.88
C THR A 430 -21.78 13.96 13.19
N PRO A 431 -22.13 15.09 12.54
CA PRO A 431 -21.19 15.90 11.76
C PRO A 431 -19.91 16.33 12.51
N THR A 432 -19.96 16.34 13.84
CA THR A 432 -18.86 16.74 14.70
C THR A 432 -17.85 15.61 14.96
N SER A 433 -18.27 14.34 14.92
CA SER A 433 -17.49 13.20 15.41
C SER A 433 -16.36 12.71 14.51
N MET A 434 -16.13 13.37 13.36
CA MET A 434 -15.32 12.86 12.25
C MET A 434 -14.46 13.94 11.58
N LYS A 435 -14.19 15.06 12.25
CA LYS A 435 -13.08 15.94 11.85
C LYS A 435 -11.81 15.36 12.47
N ASP A 436 -11.05 14.57 11.71
CA ASP A 436 -9.81 13.96 12.21
C ASP A 436 -8.73 14.99 12.58
N ASP A 437 -8.84 16.24 12.10
CA ASP A 437 -8.05 17.36 12.61
C ASP A 437 -8.30 17.64 14.12
N ALA A 438 -9.37 17.05 14.71
CA ALA A 438 -9.77 17.25 16.10
C ALA A 438 -9.36 16.11 17.05
N SER A 439 -8.93 14.94 16.56
CA SER A 439 -8.28 13.96 17.44
C SER A 439 -6.80 14.30 17.55
N GLU A 440 -6.44 15.06 18.57
CA GLU A 440 -5.06 15.44 18.94
C GLU A 440 -4.12 14.23 19.19
N VAL A 441 -4.67 13.01 19.14
CA VAL A 441 -4.00 11.75 19.46
C VAL A 441 -3.84 10.90 18.21
N GLU A 442 -2.59 10.77 17.77
CA GLU A 442 -2.23 9.93 16.62
C GLU A 442 -2.15 8.44 16.97
N SER A 443 -2.43 7.58 15.98
CA SER A 443 -2.26 6.13 16.12
C SER A 443 -0.78 5.75 16.13
N ARG A 444 -0.33 5.05 17.17
CA ARG A 444 1.09 4.66 17.32
C ARG A 444 1.27 3.35 18.08
N ARG A 445 2.40 2.68 17.84
CA ARG A 445 2.85 1.57 18.69
C ARG A 445 3.41 2.08 20.01
N VAL A 446 3.10 1.39 21.10
CA VAL A 446 3.58 1.69 22.45
C VAL A 446 4.09 0.42 23.13
N GLU A 447 5.23 0.52 23.81
CA GLU A 447 5.79 -0.59 24.58
C GLU A 447 5.41 -0.46 26.06
N LEU A 448 4.75 -1.50 26.60
CA LEU A 448 4.38 -1.59 28.00
C LEU A 448 4.92 -2.90 28.58
N LYS A 449 5.89 -2.78 29.50
CA LYS A 449 6.58 -3.93 30.14
C LYS A 449 7.14 -4.94 29.14
N GLY A 450 7.76 -4.46 28.06
CA GLY A 450 8.38 -5.31 27.02
C GLY A 450 7.39 -5.96 26.05
N HIS A 451 6.12 -5.52 26.05
CA HIS A 451 5.13 -5.93 25.07
C HIS A 451 4.67 -4.73 24.24
N SER A 452 4.63 -4.89 22.92
CA SER A 452 4.15 -3.87 21.99
C SER A 452 2.63 -3.93 21.85
N PHE A 453 1.97 -2.77 21.91
CA PHE A 453 0.53 -2.60 21.67
C PHE A 453 0.30 -1.47 20.67
N MET A 454 -0.76 -1.57 19.89
CA MET A 454 -1.24 -0.45 19.07
C MET A 454 -2.16 0.43 19.91
N PHE A 455 -1.83 1.71 20.04
CA PHE A 455 -2.66 2.72 20.69
C PHE A 455 -3.34 3.59 19.64
N ARG A 456 -4.67 3.73 19.72
CA ARG A 456 -5.42 4.65 18.86
C ARG A 456 -6.81 5.01 19.41
N PRO A 457 -7.45 6.05 18.88
CA PRO A 457 -8.88 6.29 19.06
C PRO A 457 -9.76 5.09 18.70
N LEU A 458 -10.87 4.92 19.43
CA LEU A 458 -11.93 4.00 19.05
C LEU A 458 -12.72 4.58 17.87
N HIS A 459 -13.08 3.71 16.95
CA HIS A 459 -13.89 4.05 15.78
C HIS A 459 -15.14 3.16 15.68
N PRO A 460 -16.19 3.59 14.94
CA PRO A 460 -17.36 2.77 14.61
C PRO A 460 -17.06 1.32 14.23
N SER A 461 -15.99 1.06 13.47
CA SER A 461 -15.55 -0.27 13.05
C SER A 461 -15.17 -1.19 14.22
N ASP A 462 -14.85 -0.64 15.40
CA ASP A 462 -14.52 -1.39 16.62
C ASP A 462 -15.74 -1.94 17.36
N THR A 463 -16.96 -1.63 16.92
CA THR A 463 -18.20 -2.05 17.59
C THR A 463 -18.19 -3.53 17.98
N ARG A 464 -17.80 -4.40 17.04
CA ARG A 464 -17.72 -5.85 17.29
C ARG A 464 -16.58 -6.21 18.25
N GLY A 465 -15.41 -5.59 18.09
CA GLY A 465 -14.27 -5.79 18.99
C GLY A 465 -14.59 -5.38 20.42
N LEU A 466 -15.34 -4.28 20.61
CA LEU A 466 -15.77 -3.82 21.92
C LEU A 466 -16.77 -4.79 22.56
N GLN A 467 -17.66 -5.40 21.78
CA GLN A 467 -18.54 -6.46 22.29
C GLN A 467 -17.77 -7.70 22.71
N GLU A 468 -16.84 -8.16 21.89
CA GLU A 468 -15.97 -9.30 22.24
C GLU A 468 -15.18 -9.02 23.51
N PHE A 469 -14.63 -7.82 23.62
CA PHE A 469 -13.96 -7.35 24.83
C PHE A 469 -14.92 -7.34 26.02
N PHE A 470 -16.13 -6.79 25.90
CA PHE A 470 -17.15 -6.80 26.95
C PHE A 470 -17.45 -8.23 27.44
N TYR A 471 -17.73 -9.17 26.53
CA TYR A 471 -18.05 -10.55 26.89
C TYR A 471 -16.85 -11.38 27.38
N SER A 472 -15.63 -10.88 27.21
CA SER A 472 -14.42 -11.52 27.76
C SER A 472 -14.24 -11.29 29.27
N HIS A 473 -14.93 -10.29 29.83
CA HIS A 473 -14.81 -9.91 31.25
C HIS A 473 -15.65 -10.80 32.15
N THR A 474 -15.25 -10.88 33.43
CA THR A 474 -16.10 -11.48 34.46
C THR A 474 -17.32 -10.61 34.74
N GLN A 475 -18.40 -11.23 35.24
CA GLN A 475 -19.60 -10.48 35.65
C GLN A 475 -19.30 -9.41 36.71
N GLU A 476 -18.31 -9.67 37.57
CA GLU A 476 -17.82 -8.73 38.56
C GLU A 476 -17.19 -7.49 37.90
N THR A 477 -16.30 -7.67 36.92
CA THR A 477 -15.70 -6.56 36.18
C THR A 477 -16.74 -5.75 35.42
N VAL A 478 -17.71 -6.40 34.78
CA VAL A 478 -18.83 -5.73 34.12
C VAL A 478 -19.63 -4.89 35.12
N ASN A 479 -20.00 -5.47 36.26
CA ASN A 479 -20.75 -4.77 37.30
C ASN A 479 -19.96 -3.58 37.87
N MET A 480 -18.65 -3.76 38.09
CA MET A 480 -17.77 -2.67 38.52
C MET A 480 -17.64 -1.55 37.50
N ARG A 481 -17.77 -1.84 36.20
CA ARG A 481 -17.63 -0.86 35.13
C ARG A 481 -18.92 -0.10 34.81
N TYR A 482 -20.06 -0.78 34.84
CA TYR A 482 -21.35 -0.22 34.41
C TYR A 482 -22.30 0.08 35.58
N GLY A 483 -21.89 -0.20 36.82
CA GLY A 483 -22.67 0.07 38.03
C GLY A 483 -23.83 -0.91 38.28
N HIS A 484 -24.12 -1.81 37.33
CA HIS A 484 -25.14 -2.85 37.45
C HIS A 484 -24.76 -4.07 36.62
N VAL A 485 -25.46 -5.18 36.86
CA VAL A 485 -25.34 -6.39 36.04
C VAL A 485 -25.91 -6.08 34.66
N LYS A 486 -25.01 -6.01 33.67
CA LYS A 486 -25.37 -5.94 32.26
C LYS A 486 -25.07 -7.30 31.64
N ASP A 487 -26.11 -8.00 31.21
CA ASP A 487 -26.02 -9.33 30.61
C ASP A 487 -25.65 -9.27 29.11
N ARG A 488 -26.03 -8.17 28.45
CA ARG A 488 -25.84 -7.99 27.00
C ARG A 488 -25.39 -6.58 26.64
N LEU A 489 -24.38 -6.50 25.77
CA LEU A 489 -24.04 -5.28 25.05
C LEU A 489 -24.59 -5.38 23.61
N THR A 490 -25.72 -4.73 23.34
CA THR A 490 -26.34 -4.70 22.01
C THR A 490 -25.44 -3.99 20.99
N ASN A 491 -25.64 -4.25 19.69
CA ASN A 491 -24.89 -3.56 18.64
C ASN A 491 -25.04 -2.05 18.72
N GLU A 492 -26.24 -1.55 18.99
CA GLU A 492 -26.50 -0.11 19.11
C GLU A 492 -25.79 0.49 20.33
N SER A 493 -25.82 -0.18 21.49
CA SER A 493 -25.09 0.29 22.67
C SER A 493 -23.58 0.24 22.47
N ALA A 494 -23.04 -0.80 21.83
CA ALA A 494 -21.63 -0.88 21.50
C ALA A 494 -21.23 0.23 20.53
N TYR A 495 -22.05 0.47 19.49
CA TYR A 495 -21.83 1.54 18.52
C TYR A 495 -21.76 2.92 19.19
N LYS A 496 -22.68 3.23 20.11
CA LYS A 496 -22.64 4.50 20.87
C LYS A 496 -21.35 4.67 21.68
N LEU A 497 -20.74 3.57 22.12
CA LEU A 497 -19.50 3.58 22.90
C LEU A 497 -18.22 3.62 22.04
N THR A 498 -18.34 3.43 20.73
CA THR A 498 -17.23 3.48 19.76
C THR A 498 -17.34 4.65 18.77
N SER A 499 -18.55 5.16 18.52
CA SER A 499 -18.84 6.34 17.69
C SER A 499 -18.83 7.60 18.55
N VAL A 500 -17.74 7.81 19.28
CA VAL A 500 -17.58 8.96 20.18
C VAL A 500 -17.17 10.18 19.37
N ASP A 501 -17.76 11.33 19.67
CA ASP A 501 -17.32 12.60 19.12
C ASP A 501 -15.99 12.99 19.76
N GLN A 502 -14.89 12.61 19.10
CA GLN A 502 -13.55 12.84 19.60
C GLN A 502 -13.21 14.34 19.69
N ALA A 503 -13.99 15.27 19.12
CA ALA A 503 -13.76 16.70 19.29
C ALA A 503 -14.24 17.23 20.66
N VAL A 504 -15.24 16.55 21.25
CA VAL A 504 -15.83 16.93 22.55
C VAL A 504 -15.36 15.98 23.63
N ASP A 505 -15.61 14.69 23.43
CA ASP A 505 -15.24 13.60 24.33
C ASP A 505 -13.90 12.97 23.90
N ALA A 506 -13.45 11.94 24.63
CA ALA A 506 -12.36 11.10 24.15
C ALA A 506 -12.63 9.63 24.43
N ALA A 507 -12.26 8.77 23.47
CA ALA A 507 -12.30 7.33 23.64
C ALA A 507 -11.11 6.68 22.95
N PHE A 508 -10.20 6.11 23.74
CA PHE A 508 -8.98 5.48 23.28
C PHE A 508 -8.90 4.02 23.69
N ALA A 509 -8.19 3.23 22.91
CA ALA A 509 -7.97 1.83 23.22
C ALA A 509 -6.53 1.38 22.92
N LEU A 510 -6.11 0.36 23.67
CA LEU A 510 -4.91 -0.42 23.40
C LEU A 510 -5.32 -1.73 22.77
N PHE A 511 -4.70 -2.05 21.64
CA PHE A 511 -4.93 -3.26 20.87
C PHE A 511 -3.69 -4.13 20.90
N ASP A 512 -3.89 -5.42 21.14
CA ASP A 512 -2.90 -6.45 20.92
C ASP A 512 -3.05 -6.97 19.48
N GLU A 513 -1.96 -7.03 18.74
CA GLU A 513 -1.95 -7.42 17.33
C GLU A 513 -1.34 -8.82 17.16
N HIS A 514 -2.14 -9.78 16.69
CA HIS A 514 -1.70 -11.14 16.38
C HIS A 514 -2.22 -11.55 15.00
N ASP A 515 -1.35 -12.00 14.09
CA ASP A 515 -1.72 -12.60 12.79
C ASP A 515 -2.89 -11.90 12.08
N HIS A 516 -2.75 -10.58 11.89
CA HIS A 516 -3.74 -9.68 11.24
C HIS A 516 -4.98 -9.31 12.07
N ARG A 517 -5.16 -9.87 13.27
CA ARG A 517 -6.25 -9.51 14.19
C ARG A 517 -5.79 -8.43 15.17
N GLN A 518 -6.66 -7.46 15.41
CA GLN A 518 -6.54 -6.52 16.53
C GLN A 518 -7.53 -6.91 17.63
N GLU A 519 -7.04 -7.12 18.85
CA GLU A 519 -7.86 -7.41 20.03
C GLU A 519 -7.77 -6.27 21.04
N ILE A 520 -8.91 -5.69 21.41
CA ILE A 520 -8.97 -4.67 22.45
C ILE A 520 -8.53 -5.28 23.78
N CYS A 521 -7.52 -4.67 24.41
CA CYS A 521 -6.99 -5.08 25.71
C CYS A 521 -7.39 -4.11 26.83
N ALA A 522 -7.52 -2.84 26.48
CA ALA A 522 -7.92 -1.80 27.42
C ALA A 522 -8.64 -0.68 26.67
N VAL A 523 -9.61 -0.07 27.34
CA VAL A 523 -10.35 1.08 26.83
C VAL A 523 -10.37 2.15 27.91
N GLY A 524 -10.03 3.38 27.54
CA GLY A 524 -10.18 4.56 28.37
C GLY A 524 -11.07 5.57 27.68
N ARG A 525 -11.96 6.21 28.44
CA ARG A 525 -12.83 7.26 27.94
C ARG A 525 -12.86 8.44 28.90
N PHE A 526 -13.09 9.62 28.38
CA PHE A 526 -13.69 10.70 29.16
C PHE A 526 -14.91 11.27 28.44
N TYR A 527 -15.88 11.73 29.23
CA TYR A 527 -17.07 12.44 28.76
C TYR A 527 -17.08 13.83 29.37
N CYS A 528 -17.14 14.88 28.54
CA CYS A 528 -17.14 16.25 29.01
C CYS A 528 -18.49 16.64 29.63
N ASP A 529 -18.43 17.33 30.75
CA ASP A 529 -19.62 17.92 31.35
C ASP A 529 -20.10 19.13 30.54
N ALA A 530 -21.36 19.53 30.71
CA ALA A 530 -21.96 20.63 29.94
C ALA A 530 -21.24 21.99 30.10
N SER A 531 -20.48 22.18 31.19
CA SER A 531 -19.66 23.36 31.44
C SER A 531 -18.35 23.38 30.64
N GLY A 532 -17.86 22.21 30.19
CA GLY A 532 -16.54 22.04 29.59
C GLY A 532 -15.36 22.15 30.56
N ASP A 533 -15.60 22.46 31.84
CA ASP A 533 -14.54 22.61 32.85
C ASP A 533 -14.09 21.29 33.48
N SER A 534 -14.93 20.25 33.38
CA SER A 534 -14.68 18.92 33.95
C SER A 534 -15.13 17.79 33.02
N ALA A 535 -14.57 16.60 33.23
CA ALA A 535 -14.95 15.39 32.49
C ALA A 535 -14.91 14.13 33.36
N GLU A 536 -15.89 13.24 33.15
CA GLU A 536 -15.95 11.93 33.80
C GLU A 536 -14.99 10.96 33.09
N VAL A 537 -14.06 10.34 33.83
CA VAL A 537 -13.07 9.40 33.30
C VAL A 537 -13.39 7.97 33.68
N ALA A 538 -13.24 7.09 32.69
CA ALA A 538 -13.96 5.84 32.70
C ALA A 538 -13.15 4.79 31.91
N PHE A 539 -12.40 3.90 32.57
CA PHE A 539 -11.58 2.89 31.89
C PHE A 539 -11.81 1.45 32.36
N VAL A 540 -11.43 0.50 31.49
CA VAL A 540 -11.51 -0.94 31.72
C VAL A 540 -10.29 -1.62 31.08
N VAL A 541 -9.71 -2.58 31.79
CA VAL A 541 -8.56 -3.38 31.32
C VAL A 541 -8.90 -4.86 31.49
N GLY A 542 -8.72 -5.61 30.40
CA GLY A 542 -8.95 -7.05 30.36
C GLY A 542 -8.09 -7.77 31.40
N GLU A 543 -8.68 -8.77 32.07
CA GLU A 543 -8.10 -9.47 33.22
C GLU A 543 -6.70 -10.02 32.92
N LYS A 544 -6.51 -10.59 31.72
CA LYS A 544 -5.25 -11.18 31.25
C LYS A 544 -4.12 -10.16 31.04
N LYS A 545 -4.44 -8.87 30.93
CA LYS A 545 -3.51 -7.77 30.66
C LYS A 545 -3.41 -6.78 31.82
N ARG A 546 -4.01 -7.10 32.98
CA ARG A 546 -3.88 -6.30 34.20
C ARG A 546 -2.42 -6.25 34.65
N ARG A 547 -2.08 -5.20 35.41
CA ARG A 547 -0.72 -4.95 35.93
C ARG A 547 0.34 -4.69 34.85
N MET A 548 -0.05 -4.47 33.58
CA MET A 548 0.87 -4.04 32.51
C MET A 548 1.06 -2.52 32.44
N GLY A 549 0.36 -1.74 33.27
CA GLY A 549 0.44 -0.27 33.26
C GLY A 549 -0.56 0.42 32.33
N MET A 550 -1.40 -0.34 31.61
CA MET A 550 -2.37 0.16 30.63
C MET A 550 -3.31 1.25 31.17
N SER A 551 -3.83 1.09 32.39
CA SER A 551 -4.71 2.09 33.03
C SER A 551 -3.99 3.43 33.22
N ARG A 552 -2.74 3.39 33.69
CA ARG A 552 -1.94 4.59 33.93
C ARG A 552 -1.59 5.27 32.60
N PHE A 553 -1.23 4.49 31.60
CA PHE A 553 -0.95 4.98 30.25
C PHE A 553 -2.18 5.69 29.66
N LEU A 554 -3.34 5.01 29.60
CA LEU A 554 -4.56 5.58 29.05
C LEU A 554 -5.03 6.83 29.81
N LEU A 555 -4.92 6.83 31.14
CA LEU A 555 -5.26 8.00 31.95
C LEU A 555 -4.32 9.18 31.65
N GLY A 556 -3.04 8.94 31.37
CA GLY A 556 -2.12 10.00 30.96
C GLY A 556 -2.42 10.58 29.59
N GLU A 557 -2.78 9.75 28.62
CA GLU A 557 -3.21 10.21 27.30
C GLU A 557 -4.50 11.04 27.40
N LEU A 558 -5.50 10.55 28.18
CA LEU A 558 -6.73 11.30 28.44
C LEU A 558 -6.47 12.63 29.17
N ALA A 559 -5.54 12.65 30.12
CA ALA A 559 -5.15 13.87 30.84
C ALA A 559 -4.38 14.87 29.98
N SER A 560 -3.59 14.40 29.01
CA SER A 560 -2.94 15.27 28.03
C SER A 560 -3.97 15.97 27.15
N VAL A 561 -4.95 15.22 26.63
CA VAL A 561 -6.05 15.77 25.81
C VAL A 561 -6.91 16.72 26.62
N ALA A 562 -7.25 16.35 27.86
CA ALA A 562 -7.97 17.23 28.77
C ALA A 562 -7.24 18.57 28.99
N GLN A 563 -5.92 18.53 29.15
CA GLN A 563 -5.11 19.75 29.29
C GLN A 563 -5.13 20.61 28.02
N GLN A 564 -4.98 20.00 26.84
CA GLN A 564 -5.01 20.70 25.55
C GLN A 564 -6.35 21.40 25.32
N ARG A 565 -7.45 20.77 25.78
CA ARG A 565 -8.82 21.32 25.72
C ARG A 565 -9.16 22.30 26.85
N GLY A 566 -8.24 22.55 27.78
CA GLY A 566 -8.48 23.44 28.92
C GLY A 566 -9.42 22.88 29.99
N ILE A 567 -9.69 21.58 29.99
CA ILE A 567 -10.43 20.89 31.05
C ILE A 567 -9.57 20.90 32.32
N LYS A 568 -10.15 21.38 33.43
CA LYS A 568 -9.41 21.59 34.69
C LYS A 568 -9.43 20.35 35.57
N THR A 569 -10.55 19.64 35.57
CA THR A 569 -10.79 18.54 36.51
C THR A 569 -11.25 17.29 35.78
N LEU A 570 -10.58 16.17 36.04
CA LEU A 570 -11.07 14.85 35.69
C LEU A 570 -11.65 14.21 36.94
N TRP A 571 -12.85 13.62 36.83
CA TRP A 571 -13.47 12.95 37.97
C TRP A 571 -13.89 11.53 37.60
N ALA A 572 -14.04 10.65 38.58
CA ALA A 572 -14.49 9.28 38.35
C ALA A 572 -15.27 8.76 39.55
N SER A 573 -16.43 8.17 39.30
CA SER A 573 -17.20 7.47 40.33
C SER A 573 -16.80 6.00 40.40
N VAL A 574 -16.40 5.53 41.59
CA VAL A 574 -15.86 4.18 41.79
C VAL A 574 -16.61 3.48 42.91
N LEU A 575 -17.21 2.32 42.62
CA LEU A 575 -17.86 1.51 43.65
C LEU A 575 -16.91 1.23 44.83
N LYS A 576 -17.40 1.37 46.07
CA LYS A 576 -16.61 1.21 47.31
C LYS A 576 -15.86 -0.13 47.42
N ARG A 577 -16.38 -1.17 46.76
CA ARG A 577 -15.74 -2.50 46.69
C ARG A 577 -14.55 -2.58 45.73
N ASN A 578 -14.40 -1.66 44.78
CA ASN A 578 -13.33 -1.66 43.77
C ASN A 578 -12.05 -1.00 44.31
N LYS A 579 -11.45 -1.62 45.34
CA LYS A 579 -10.24 -1.12 46.02
C LYS A 579 -9.04 -0.95 45.06
N ALA A 580 -8.96 -1.79 44.03
CA ALA A 580 -7.91 -1.71 43.03
C ALA A 580 -7.97 -0.39 42.25
N MET A 581 -9.16 0.01 41.81
CA MET A 581 -9.38 1.24 41.07
C MET A 581 -9.19 2.48 41.95
N ALA A 582 -9.73 2.47 43.16
CA ALA A 582 -9.49 3.52 44.16
C ALA A 582 -7.98 3.75 44.40
N SER A 583 -7.20 2.67 44.49
CA SER A 583 -5.74 2.76 44.67
C SER A 583 -5.03 3.40 43.47
N VAL A 584 -5.50 3.17 42.24
CA VAL A 584 -4.93 3.81 41.04
C VAL A 584 -5.13 5.33 41.10
N PHE A 585 -6.34 5.80 41.41
CA PHE A 585 -6.62 7.23 41.52
C PHE A 585 -5.88 7.90 42.68
N GLN A 586 -5.88 7.28 43.87
CA GLN A 586 -5.15 7.80 45.04
C GLN A 586 -3.65 7.95 44.79
N LYS A 587 -3.02 6.97 44.12
CA LYS A 587 -1.59 7.04 43.77
C LYS A 587 -1.26 8.16 42.79
N LEU A 588 -2.27 8.67 42.08
CA LEU A 588 -2.14 9.76 41.12
C LEU A 588 -2.58 11.11 41.72
N GLY A 589 -2.80 11.17 43.03
CA GLY A 589 -3.11 12.41 43.75
C GLY A 589 -4.59 12.78 43.72
N ALA A 590 -5.49 11.87 43.35
CA ALA A 590 -6.92 12.15 43.36
C ALA A 590 -7.42 12.42 44.79
N VAL A 591 -8.23 13.48 44.94
CA VAL A 591 -8.94 13.78 46.17
C VAL A 591 -10.22 12.95 46.18
N LYS A 592 -10.41 12.15 47.23
CA LYS A 592 -11.61 11.33 47.43
C LYS A 592 -12.69 12.18 48.10
N GLU A 593 -13.82 12.34 47.44
CA GLU A 593 -15.06 12.85 48.02
C GLU A 593 -16.01 11.65 48.25
N SER A 594 -16.66 11.60 49.41
CA SER A 594 -17.56 10.50 49.75
C SER A 594 -18.84 11.03 50.37
N GLU A 595 -19.98 10.69 49.77
CA GLU A 595 -21.29 10.96 50.35
C GLU A 595 -21.76 9.78 51.22
N LEU A 596 -22.44 10.10 52.32
CA LEU A 596 -22.98 9.12 53.27
C LEU A 596 -24.24 8.48 52.67
N GLY A 597 -24.17 7.18 52.36
CA GLY A 597 -25.31 6.39 51.87
C GLY A 597 -25.19 5.90 50.43
N GLU A 598 -24.22 6.40 49.66
CA GLU A 598 -23.98 5.93 48.28
C GLU A 598 -23.06 4.71 48.21
N ASP A 599 -23.20 3.87 47.18
CA ASP A 599 -22.38 2.67 46.96
C ASP A 599 -21.03 2.95 46.26
N SER A 600 -20.78 4.20 45.87
CA SER A 600 -19.58 4.70 45.21
C SER A 600 -18.85 5.77 46.02
N ASP A 601 -17.58 5.96 45.69
CA ASP A 601 -16.73 7.06 46.11
C ASP A 601 -16.32 7.84 44.85
N ASP A 602 -16.35 9.17 44.91
CA ASP A 602 -15.94 10.02 43.79
C ASP A 602 -14.49 10.48 43.98
N PHE A 603 -13.74 10.45 42.88
CA PHE A 603 -12.32 10.81 42.85
C PHE A 603 -12.11 11.98 41.90
N LEU A 604 -11.72 13.13 42.44
CA LEU A 604 -11.43 14.34 41.66
C LEU A 604 -9.92 14.47 41.45
N MET A 605 -9.52 14.77 40.22
CA MET A 605 -8.13 14.91 39.80
C MET A 605 -7.94 16.23 39.08
N ASP A 606 -7.10 17.11 39.62
CA ASP A 606 -6.63 18.30 38.91
C ASP A 606 -5.72 17.90 37.75
N VAL A 607 -6.07 18.30 36.53
CA VAL A 607 -5.37 17.90 35.29
C VAL A 607 -3.90 18.37 35.31
N GLY A 608 -3.64 19.56 35.84
CA GLY A 608 -2.29 20.11 35.94
C GLY A 608 -1.39 19.33 36.90
N GLN A 609 -1.92 18.90 38.04
CA GLN A 609 -1.22 18.03 39.00
C GLN A 609 -1.06 16.60 38.48
N LEU A 610 -2.07 16.08 37.79
CA LEU A 610 -2.07 14.74 37.22
C LEU A 610 -0.96 14.60 36.17
N ASN A 611 -0.84 15.55 35.24
CA ASN A 611 0.21 15.52 34.22
C ASN A 611 1.61 15.64 34.83
N LYS A 612 1.81 16.47 35.86
CA LYS A 612 3.10 16.55 36.59
C LYS A 612 3.46 15.23 37.28
N SER A 613 2.49 14.55 37.88
CA SER A 613 2.70 13.28 38.58
C SER A 613 3.04 12.15 37.62
N LEU A 614 2.41 12.14 36.44
CA LEU A 614 2.67 11.16 35.40
C LEU A 614 4.07 11.31 34.77
N HIS A 615 4.55 12.54 34.56
CA HIS A 615 5.88 12.83 33.99
C HIS A 615 7.04 12.60 34.96
N ARG A 616 6.83 12.65 36.28
CA ARG A 616 7.89 12.43 37.28
C ARG A 616 8.27 10.97 37.52
N SER A 617 7.52 10.03 36.94
CA SER A 617 7.72 8.59 37.16
C SER A 617 7.64 7.75 35.89
N SER A 618 7.97 8.39 34.77
CA SER A 618 8.53 7.82 33.53
C SER A 618 10.04 8.00 33.59
#